data_AF-I1C1N5-F1
#
_entry.id   AF-I1C1N5-F1
#
_cell.length_a   1.000
_cell.length_b   1.000
_cell.length_c   1.000
_cell.angle_alpha   90.00
_cell.angle_beta   90.00
_cell.angle_gamma   90.00
#
_symmetry.space_group_name_H-M   'P 1'
#
loop_
_entity.id
_entity.type
_entity.pdbx_description
1 polymer ?
#
loop_
_entity_poly.entity_id
_entity_poly.type
_entity_poly.pdbx_seq_one_letter_code
_entity_poly.pdbx_strand_id
1 'polypeptide(L)'
;MKAGFDKIACTQPRRIACSSLARRVSYETLNEYGSKVAYQVRFEGTKTNRTRVLFLTEGLLLRQYALDNTLSMYDVIVVDEVHERHMMGDFLLSLLKKTLSIRKDLYVVLMSATINAELFAQYYDAPTLIIPGKMYSVKIHYWPQGDEDPHLVNEAAYRKRQADVVKVYTA
;
A
#
# COMPACT_ATOMS: atom_id res chain seq x y z
N MET A 1 13.61 -17.98 8.44
CA MET A 1 12.52 -18.47 7.57
C MET A 1 13.04 -19.70 6.82
N LYS A 2 12.20 -20.71 6.53
CA LYS A 2 12.66 -22.00 5.94
C LYS A 2 13.26 -21.86 4.52
N ALA A 3 12.98 -20.76 3.82
CA ALA A 3 13.45 -20.49 2.46
C ALA A 3 14.79 -19.73 2.38
N GLY A 4 15.44 -19.41 3.52
CA GLY A 4 16.75 -18.76 3.55
C GLY A 4 16.76 -17.22 3.43
N PHE A 5 15.66 -16.59 3.04
CA PHE A 5 15.53 -15.13 3.03
C PHE A 5 15.31 -14.55 4.43
N ASP A 6 15.95 -13.42 4.73
CA ASP A 6 15.93 -12.81 6.06
C ASP A 6 15.66 -11.30 6.02
N LYS A 7 15.90 -10.61 4.90
CA LYS A 7 15.68 -9.17 4.76
C LYS A 7 14.73 -8.87 3.61
N ILE A 8 13.47 -8.62 3.94
CA ILE A 8 12.38 -8.38 3.00
C ILE A 8 11.92 -6.92 3.13
N ALA A 9 11.86 -6.20 2.01
CA ALA A 9 11.17 -4.93 1.90
C ALA A 9 9.81 -5.13 1.23
N CYS A 10 8.77 -4.47 1.71
CA CYS A 10 7.46 -4.42 1.06
C CYS A 10 7.03 -2.96 0.91
N THR A 11 6.89 -2.49 -0.33
CA THR A 11 6.51 -1.11 -0.57
C THR A 11 5.01 -0.91 -0.54
N GLN A 12 4.58 0.26 -0.08
CA GLN A 12 3.19 0.69 -0.09
C GLN A 12 3.10 2.15 -0.55
N PRO A 13 2.18 2.51 -1.48
CA PRO A 13 2.03 3.89 -1.94
C PRO A 13 1.49 4.79 -0.81
N ARG A 14 0.71 4.23 0.11
CA ARG A 14 0.05 4.98 1.20
C ARG A 14 0.71 4.75 2.55
N ARG A 15 0.98 5.84 3.27
CA ARG A 15 1.57 5.81 4.62
C ARG A 15 0.75 5.02 5.64
N ILE A 16 -0.57 5.22 5.64
CA ILE A 16 -1.48 4.54 6.59
C ILE A 16 -1.55 3.04 6.28
N ALA A 17 -1.57 2.65 5.00
CA ALA A 17 -1.52 1.25 4.61
C ALA A 17 -0.21 0.60 5.07
N CYS A 18 0.92 1.28 4.86
CA CYS A 18 2.23 0.83 5.31
C CYS A 18 2.30 0.51 6.81
N SER A 19 1.82 1.41 7.67
CA SER A 19 1.86 1.20 9.13
C SER A 19 0.81 0.18 9.60
N SER A 20 -0.38 0.18 8.99
CA SER A 20 -1.45 -0.77 9.30
C SER A 20 -1.07 -2.20 8.94
N LEU A 21 -0.50 -2.41 7.74
CA LEU A 21 -0.05 -3.74 7.30
C LEU A 21 1.08 -4.28 8.17
N ALA A 22 2.06 -3.45 8.53
CA ALA A 22 3.11 -3.88 9.44
C ALA A 22 2.55 -4.32 10.80
N ARG A 23 1.58 -3.57 11.36
CA ARG A 23 0.90 -3.96 12.60
C ARG A 23 0.15 -5.28 12.43
N ARG A 24 -0.62 -5.41 11.35
CA ARG A 24 -1.42 -6.61 11.06
C ARG A 24 -0.55 -7.86 10.90
N VAL A 25 0.51 -7.77 10.10
CA VAL A 25 1.44 -8.87 9.89
C VAL A 25 2.19 -9.21 11.17
N SER A 26 2.56 -8.21 11.98
CA SER A 26 3.17 -8.47 13.29
C SER A 26 2.24 -9.26 14.21
N TYR A 27 0.95 -8.90 14.25
CA TYR A 27 -0.07 -9.64 15.01
C TYR A 27 -0.25 -11.07 14.51
N GLU A 28 -0.47 -11.26 13.20
CA GLU A 28 -0.71 -12.59 12.61
C GLU A 28 0.50 -13.53 12.68
N THR A 29 1.72 -12.98 12.78
CA THR A 29 2.96 -13.76 12.92
C THR A 29 3.41 -13.95 14.36
N LEU A 30 2.55 -13.65 15.35
CA LEU A 30 2.86 -13.71 16.79
C LEU A 30 4.11 -12.90 17.16
N ASN A 31 4.34 -11.80 16.45
CA ASN A 31 5.46 -10.88 16.63
C ASN A 31 4.99 -9.49 17.10
N GLU A 32 3.76 -9.34 17.59
CA GLU A 32 3.18 -8.05 18.00
C GLU A 32 4.09 -7.26 18.97
N TYR A 33 4.73 -7.96 19.92
CA TYR A 33 5.71 -7.40 20.86
C TYR A 33 7.18 -7.65 20.44
N GLY A 34 7.39 -8.20 19.25
CA GLY A 34 8.71 -8.48 18.68
C GLY A 34 9.21 -7.35 17.77
N SER A 35 10.43 -7.51 17.27
CA SER A 35 11.12 -6.50 16.43
C SER A 35 11.39 -6.95 15.00
N LYS A 36 10.88 -8.13 14.60
CA LYS A 36 11.10 -8.73 13.28
C LYS A 36 10.29 -8.06 12.17
N VAL A 37 9.12 -7.53 12.47
CA VAL A 37 8.28 -6.78 11.53
C VAL A 37 8.29 -5.30 11.91
N ALA A 38 8.56 -4.42 10.95
CA ALA A 38 8.57 -2.99 11.17
C ALA A 38 7.98 -2.25 9.98
N TYR A 39 7.71 -0.96 10.16
CA TYR A 39 7.46 -0.06 9.04
C TYR A 39 8.40 1.15 9.08
N GLN A 40 8.52 1.83 7.95
CA GLN A 40 9.20 3.10 7.83
C GLN A 40 8.47 3.99 6.81
N VAL A 41 8.01 5.14 7.26
CA VAL A 41 7.44 6.20 6.42
C VAL A 41 8.19 7.51 6.69
N ARG A 42 7.88 8.58 5.94
CA ARG A 42 8.56 9.86 6.15
C ARG A 42 8.35 10.33 7.60
N PHE A 43 9.46 10.60 8.29
CA PHE A 43 9.53 11.06 9.69
C PHE A 43 9.09 10.08 10.77
N GLU A 44 8.78 8.83 10.43
CA GLU A 44 8.20 7.88 11.38
C GLU A 44 8.60 6.45 11.01
N GLY A 45 8.95 5.63 11.99
CA GLY A 45 9.24 4.22 11.73
C GLY A 45 9.73 3.47 12.97
N THR A 46 9.69 2.15 12.87
CA THR A 46 10.04 1.22 13.96
C THR A 46 11.15 0.24 13.57
N LYS A 47 11.86 0.52 12.46
CA LYS A 47 12.95 -0.31 11.95
C LYS A 47 14.09 -0.40 12.96
N THR A 48 14.57 -1.61 13.23
CA THR A 48 15.73 -1.90 14.08
C THR A 48 16.67 -2.87 13.39
N ASN A 49 17.83 -3.16 13.97
CA ASN A 49 18.76 -4.18 13.46
C ASN A 49 18.17 -5.60 13.50
N ARG A 50 17.09 -5.83 14.26
CA ARG A 50 16.38 -7.13 14.34
C ARG A 50 15.28 -7.25 13.29
N THR A 51 14.96 -6.18 12.57
CA THR A 51 13.91 -6.18 11.55
C THR A 51 14.29 -7.11 10.39
N ARG A 52 13.35 -7.99 10.04
CA ARG A 52 13.43 -8.95 8.94
C ARG A 52 12.45 -8.62 7.82
N VAL A 53 11.28 -8.09 8.17
CA VAL A 53 10.27 -7.60 7.22
C VAL A 53 10.05 -6.13 7.47
N LEU A 54 10.33 -5.31 6.46
CA LEU A 54 10.15 -3.86 6.51
C LEU A 54 9.08 -3.44 5.51
N PHE A 55 7.98 -2.90 6.01
CA PHE A 55 7.04 -2.15 5.19
C PHE A 55 7.55 -0.71 5.02
N LEU A 56 7.58 -0.17 3.82
CA LEU A 56 7.99 1.22 3.63
C LEU A 56 7.29 1.91 2.47
N THR A 57 7.28 3.24 2.45
CA THR A 57 6.82 3.95 1.25
C THR A 57 7.86 3.86 0.15
N GLU A 58 7.42 3.86 -1.10
CA GLU A 58 8.32 3.75 -2.26
C GLU A 58 9.32 4.90 -2.30
N GLY A 59 8.90 6.11 -1.93
CA GLY A 59 9.80 7.26 -1.82
C GLY A 59 10.96 7.04 -0.83
N LEU A 60 10.76 6.25 0.23
CA LEU A 60 11.85 5.88 1.13
C LEU A 60 12.74 4.78 0.56
N LEU A 61 12.17 3.82 -0.18
CA LEU A 61 12.99 2.82 -0.87
C LEU A 61 13.84 3.48 -1.98
N LEU A 62 13.28 4.42 -2.73
CA LEU A 62 14.00 5.25 -3.70
C LEU A 62 15.13 6.05 -3.04
N ARG A 63 14.90 6.60 -1.84
CA ARG A 63 15.96 7.26 -1.08
C ARG A 63 17.06 6.29 -0.67
N GLN A 64 16.71 5.06 -0.27
CA GLN A 64 17.69 4.03 0.05
C GLN A 64 18.48 3.61 -1.20
N TYR A 65 17.80 3.49 -2.35
CA TYR A 65 18.43 3.22 -3.64
C TYR A 65 19.46 4.31 -3.99
N ALA A 66 19.12 5.59 -3.81
CA ALA A 66 20.05 6.68 -4.08
C ALA A 66 21.34 6.64 -3.23
N LEU A 67 21.29 5.98 -2.06
CA LEU A 67 22.45 5.77 -1.19
C LEU A 67 23.20 4.47 -1.55
N ASP A 68 22.47 3.42 -1.93
CA ASP A 68 22.98 2.14 -2.38
C ASP A 68 22.14 1.63 -3.56
N ASN A 69 22.66 1.83 -4.77
CA ASN A 69 22.00 1.44 -6.03
C ASN A 69 21.82 -0.08 -6.19
N THR A 70 22.46 -0.89 -5.33
CA THR A 70 22.31 -2.35 -5.35
C THR A 70 21.27 -2.84 -4.35
N LEU A 71 20.80 -1.98 -3.45
CA LEU A 71 19.89 -2.33 -2.35
C LEU A 71 20.37 -3.57 -1.59
N SER A 72 21.67 -3.64 -1.31
CA SER A 72 22.40 -4.79 -0.74
C SER A 72 21.85 -5.27 0.61
N MET A 73 21.05 -4.42 1.27
CA MET A 73 20.41 -4.73 2.53
C MET A 73 19.13 -5.58 2.40
N TYR A 74 18.66 -5.89 1.19
CA TYR A 74 17.46 -6.70 0.97
C TYR A 74 17.75 -7.93 0.10
N ASP A 75 17.17 -9.05 0.50
CA ASP A 75 17.15 -10.28 -0.29
C ASP A 75 15.92 -10.28 -1.22
N VAL A 76 14.81 -9.71 -0.74
CA VAL A 76 13.52 -9.67 -1.45
C VAL A 76 12.91 -8.28 -1.36
N ILE A 77 12.39 -7.78 -2.48
CA ILE A 77 11.60 -6.56 -2.55
C ILE A 77 10.22 -6.90 -3.13
N VAL A 78 9.19 -6.68 -2.34
CA VAL A 78 7.79 -6.75 -2.78
C VAL A 78 7.36 -5.33 -3.14
N VAL A 79 6.94 -5.12 -4.38
CA VAL A 79 6.31 -3.88 -4.82
C VAL A 79 4.81 -4.13 -4.87
N ASP A 80 4.11 -3.64 -3.84
CA ASP A 80 2.65 -3.78 -3.76
C ASP A 80 1.93 -2.65 -4.49
N GLU A 81 0.66 -2.89 -4.82
CA GLU A 81 -0.23 -1.90 -5.43
C GLU A 81 0.29 -1.33 -6.77
N VAL A 82 1.02 -2.13 -7.57
CA VAL A 82 1.63 -1.63 -8.84
C VAL A 82 0.60 -1.13 -9.85
N HIS A 83 -0.68 -1.42 -9.63
CA HIS A 83 -1.78 -0.93 -10.44
C HIS A 83 -2.11 0.55 -10.22
N GLU A 84 -1.62 1.19 -9.15
CA GLU A 84 -1.89 2.61 -8.85
C GLU A 84 -1.08 3.60 -9.69
N ARG A 85 -0.32 3.12 -10.69
CA ARG A 85 0.36 3.88 -11.77
C ARG A 85 0.64 5.34 -11.43
N HIS A 86 1.58 5.54 -10.52
CA HIS A 86 2.06 6.87 -10.14
C HIS A 86 3.58 6.97 -10.32
N MET A 87 4.08 8.19 -10.42
CA MET A 87 5.47 8.50 -10.79
C MET A 87 6.52 7.75 -9.96
N MET A 88 6.37 7.73 -8.62
CA MET A 88 7.36 7.07 -7.75
C MET A 88 7.42 5.55 -7.95
N GLY A 89 6.29 4.90 -8.20
CA GLY A 89 6.20 3.46 -8.40
C GLY A 89 6.78 3.08 -9.76
N ASP A 90 6.37 3.78 -10.82
CA ASP A 90 6.91 3.57 -12.16
C ASP A 90 8.44 3.79 -12.19
N PHE A 91 8.94 4.82 -11.51
CA PHE A 91 10.38 5.06 -11.41
C PHE A 91 11.09 3.96 -10.62
N LEU A 92 10.54 3.54 -9.48
CA LEU A 92 11.07 2.43 -8.69
C LEU A 92 11.15 1.14 -9.52
N LEU A 93 10.12 0.81 -10.29
CA LEU A 93 10.11 -0.36 -11.17
C LEU A 93 11.24 -0.28 -12.19
N SER A 94 11.45 0.87 -12.82
CA SER A 94 12.55 1.03 -13.78
C SER A 94 13.94 0.79 -13.15
N LEU A 95 14.13 1.27 -11.91
CA LEU A 95 15.37 1.11 -11.16
C LEU A 95 15.58 -0.34 -10.70
N LEU A 96 14.53 -1.00 -10.20
CA LEU A 96 14.59 -2.40 -9.78
C LEU A 96 14.92 -3.33 -10.96
N LYS A 97 14.34 -3.08 -12.15
CA LYS A 97 14.71 -3.83 -13.37
C LYS A 97 16.21 -3.69 -13.68
N LYS A 98 16.77 -2.48 -13.51
CA LYS A 98 18.22 -2.26 -13.65
C LYS A 98 19.00 -3.02 -12.57
N THR A 99 18.57 -2.99 -11.32
CA THR A 99 19.24 -3.72 -10.23
C THR A 99 19.24 -5.23 -10.46
N LEU A 100 18.14 -5.83 -10.92
CA LEU A 100 18.06 -7.27 -11.24
C LEU A 100 19.02 -7.71 -12.37
N SER A 101 19.43 -6.79 -13.24
CA SER A 101 20.46 -7.10 -14.24
C SER A 101 21.83 -7.35 -13.59
N ILE A 102 22.09 -6.73 -12.43
CA ILE A 102 23.36 -6.77 -11.68
C ILE A 102 23.30 -7.80 -10.54
N ARG A 103 22.23 -7.78 -9.75
CA ARG A 103 22.00 -8.60 -8.55
C ARG A 103 21.19 -9.85 -8.91
N LYS A 104 21.86 -10.99 -9.09
CA LYS A 104 21.19 -12.29 -9.34
C LYS A 104 20.66 -12.95 -8.07
N ASP A 105 21.05 -12.44 -6.91
CA ASP A 105 20.62 -12.87 -5.58
C ASP A 105 19.45 -12.04 -5.02
N LEU A 106 19.03 -10.99 -5.72
CA LEU A 106 17.85 -10.18 -5.36
C LEU A 106 16.60 -10.74 -6.04
N TYR A 107 15.54 -10.90 -5.25
CA TYR A 107 14.23 -11.28 -5.75
C TYR A 107 13.26 -10.10 -5.70
N VAL A 108 12.48 -9.90 -6.76
CA VAL A 108 11.44 -8.86 -6.83
C VAL A 108 10.10 -9.54 -7.07
N VAL A 109 9.09 -9.17 -6.27
CA VAL A 109 7.71 -9.61 -6.43
C VAL A 109 6.84 -8.40 -6.70
N LEU A 110 6.06 -8.42 -7.77
CA LEU A 110 5.12 -7.36 -8.11
C LEU A 110 3.70 -7.84 -7.76
N MET A 111 2.99 -7.08 -6.94
CA MET A 111 1.63 -7.39 -6.52
C MET A 111 0.64 -6.36 -7.10
N SER A 112 -0.41 -6.87 -7.76
CA SER A 112 -1.47 -6.08 -8.40
C SER A 112 -2.82 -6.69 -8.07
N ALA A 113 -3.82 -5.85 -7.81
CA ALA A 113 -5.21 -6.26 -7.66
C ALA A 113 -5.98 -6.32 -9.00
N THR A 114 -5.38 -5.85 -10.10
CA THR A 114 -6.05 -5.76 -11.41
C THR A 114 -5.45 -6.73 -12.44
N ILE A 115 -6.24 -7.06 -13.48
CA ILE A 115 -5.89 -7.95 -14.60
C ILE A 115 -4.67 -7.49 -15.41
N ASN A 116 -4.24 -6.23 -15.31
CA ASN A 116 -3.12 -5.70 -16.07
C ASN A 116 -1.73 -6.21 -15.60
N ALA A 117 -1.68 -7.37 -14.95
CA ALA A 117 -0.45 -8.05 -14.55
C ALA A 117 0.41 -8.44 -15.78
N GLU A 118 -0.21 -8.70 -16.93
CA GLU A 118 0.48 -9.07 -18.18
C GLU A 118 1.47 -8.00 -18.64
N LEU A 119 1.12 -6.71 -18.50
CA LEU A 119 2.02 -5.61 -18.86
C LEU A 119 3.33 -5.67 -18.05
N PHE A 120 3.23 -5.91 -16.75
CA PHE A 120 4.38 -6.01 -15.86
C PHE A 120 5.17 -7.30 -16.10
N ALA A 121 4.48 -8.41 -16.35
CA ALA A 121 5.09 -9.68 -16.70
C ALA A 121 5.93 -9.58 -17.97
N GLN A 122 5.38 -8.96 -19.03
CA GLN A 122 6.12 -8.68 -20.26
C GLN A 122 7.28 -7.72 -20.03
N TYR A 123 7.08 -6.65 -19.24
CA TYR A 123 8.14 -5.70 -18.95
C TYR A 123 9.30 -6.33 -18.18
N TYR A 124 9.05 -7.27 -17.26
CA TYR A 124 10.10 -7.93 -16.47
C TYR A 124 10.58 -9.28 -17.05
N ASP A 125 9.96 -9.76 -18.13
CA ASP A 125 10.13 -11.12 -18.64
C ASP A 125 9.95 -12.17 -17.52
N ALA A 126 8.86 -12.05 -16.79
CA ALA A 126 8.61 -12.77 -15.53
C ALA A 126 7.31 -13.60 -15.58
N PRO A 127 7.26 -14.74 -14.87
CA PRO A 127 6.05 -15.54 -14.76
C PRO A 127 4.97 -14.78 -13.98
N THR A 128 3.70 -15.03 -14.32
CA THR A 128 2.54 -14.45 -13.61
C THR A 128 1.88 -15.53 -12.75
N LEU A 129 1.58 -15.18 -11.50
CA LEU A 129 0.76 -16.00 -10.60
C LEU A 129 -0.60 -15.31 -10.39
N ILE A 130 -1.69 -15.98 -10.72
CA ILE A 130 -3.05 -15.48 -10.54
C ILE A 130 -3.69 -16.20 -9.37
N ILE A 131 -4.12 -15.45 -8.36
CA ILE A 131 -4.87 -15.96 -7.21
C ILE A 131 -6.36 -15.67 -7.46
N PRO A 132 -7.23 -16.68 -7.59
CA PRO A 132 -8.65 -16.46 -7.86
C PRO A 132 -9.32 -15.78 -6.66
N GLY A 133 -9.91 -14.61 -6.89
CA GLY A 133 -10.70 -13.89 -5.88
C GLY A 133 -12.11 -14.47 -5.73
N LYS A 134 -12.65 -14.45 -4.52
CA LYS A 134 -14.07 -14.73 -4.26
C LYS A 134 -14.82 -13.40 -4.14
N MET A 135 -15.53 -13.02 -5.19
CA MET A 135 -16.41 -11.84 -5.17
C MET A 135 -17.82 -12.25 -4.77
N TYR A 136 -18.49 -11.39 -4.00
CA TYR A 136 -19.91 -11.53 -3.68
C TYR A 136 -20.72 -10.60 -4.59
N SER A 137 -21.93 -11.02 -5.00
CA SER A 137 -22.76 -10.21 -5.89
C SER A 137 -23.12 -8.88 -5.22
N VAL A 138 -22.80 -7.77 -5.89
CA VAL A 138 -23.18 -6.42 -5.47
C VAL A 138 -24.21 -5.87 -6.46
N LYS A 139 -25.32 -5.32 -5.94
CA LYS A 139 -26.30 -4.62 -6.77
C LYS A 139 -25.84 -3.19 -6.97
N ILE A 140 -25.67 -2.78 -8.23
CA ILE A 140 -25.35 -1.39 -8.57
C ILE A 140 -26.67 -0.66 -8.80
N HIS A 141 -26.90 0.40 -8.02
CA HIS A 141 -28.03 1.30 -8.21
C HIS A 141 -27.51 2.59 -8.84
N TYR A 142 -28.03 2.95 -10.00
CA TYR A 142 -27.71 4.20 -10.68
C TYR A 142 -28.76 5.24 -10.31
N TRP A 143 -28.32 6.44 -9.92
CA TRP A 143 -29.22 7.56 -9.72
C TRP A 143 -29.50 8.23 -11.07
N PRO A 144 -30.78 8.48 -11.42
CA PRO A 144 -31.12 9.21 -12.63
C PRO A 144 -30.49 10.60 -12.63
N GLN A 145 -29.89 11.01 -13.75
CA GLN A 145 -29.33 12.35 -13.89
C GLN A 145 -30.48 13.35 -14.07
N GLY A 146 -30.78 14.14 -13.03
CA GLY A 146 -31.81 15.19 -13.09
C GLY A 146 -32.62 15.37 -11.80
N ASP A 147 -32.67 14.36 -10.93
CA ASP A 147 -33.34 14.48 -9.64
C ASP A 147 -32.36 15.07 -8.61
N GLU A 148 -32.69 16.26 -8.07
CA GLU A 148 -31.99 16.82 -6.91
C GLU A 148 -32.05 15.79 -5.77
N ASP A 149 -30.90 15.39 -5.24
CA ASP A 149 -30.85 14.44 -4.13
C ASP A 149 -31.56 15.04 -2.90
N PRO A 150 -32.70 14.49 -2.47
CA PRO A 150 -33.43 15.02 -1.31
C PRO A 150 -32.68 14.85 0.02
N HIS A 151 -31.59 14.07 0.02
CA HIS A 151 -30.68 13.88 1.15
C HIS A 151 -29.40 14.72 1.06
N LEU A 152 -29.10 15.34 -0.09
CA LEU A 152 -28.14 16.45 -0.10
C LEU A 152 -28.72 17.53 0.81
N VAL A 153 -27.90 17.99 1.75
CA VAL A 153 -28.31 18.99 2.73
C VAL A 153 -28.78 20.22 1.97
N ASN A 154 -30.10 20.41 1.87
CA ASN A 154 -30.68 21.62 1.34
C ASN A 154 -30.17 22.77 2.23
N GLU A 155 -29.25 23.59 1.72
CA GLU A 155 -28.63 24.68 2.48
C GLU A 155 -29.68 25.61 3.09
N ALA A 156 -30.83 25.81 2.41
CA ALA A 156 -31.92 26.60 2.95
C ALA A 156 -32.61 25.89 4.13
N ALA A 157 -32.82 24.57 4.05
CA ALA A 157 -33.35 23.79 5.17
C ALA A 157 -32.37 23.70 6.35
N TYR A 158 -31.06 23.63 6.08
CA TYR A 158 -30.01 23.68 7.10
C TYR A 158 -29.93 25.04 7.79
N ARG A 159 -29.97 26.15 7.03
CA ARG A 159 -30.02 27.51 7.57
C ARG A 159 -31.30 27.75 8.37
N LYS A 160 -32.44 27.23 7.93
CA LYS A 160 -33.72 27.32 8.66
C LYS A 160 -33.65 26.59 10.01
N ARG A 161 -33.08 25.37 10.05
CA ARG A 161 -32.84 24.63 11.31
C ARG A 161 -31.85 25.32 12.25
N GLN A 162 -30.87 26.06 11.73
CA GLN A 162 -29.95 26.86 12.55
C GLN A 162 -30.59 28.15 13.10
N ALA A 163 -31.58 28.69 12.40
CA ALA A 163 -32.31 29.89 12.83
C ALA A 163 -33.42 29.61 13.86
N ASP A 164 -33.90 28.37 13.94
CA ASP A 164 -34.87 27.96 14.96
C ASP A 164 -34.18 27.90 16.34
N VAL A 165 -34.49 28.89 17.18
CA VAL A 165 -33.96 29.03 18.54
C VAL A 165 -34.33 27.80 19.37
N VAL A 166 -33.31 27.07 19.83
CA VAL A 166 -33.47 25.97 20.78
C VAL A 166 -34.15 26.52 22.04
N LYS A 167 -35.39 26.10 22.31
CA LYS A 167 -36.03 26.35 23.61
C LYS A 167 -35.28 25.56 24.67
N VAL A 168 -34.36 26.24 25.35
CA VAL A 168 -33.72 25.72 26.56
C VAL A 168 -34.79 25.76 27.65
N TYR A 169 -35.29 24.59 28.04
CA TYR A 169 -36.07 24.44 29.25
C TYR A 169 -35.08 24.29 30.41
N THR A 170 -34.92 25.35 31.18
CA THR A 170 -34.23 25.30 32.48
C THR A 170 -35.14 24.59 33.49
N ALA A 171 -34.55 23.68 34.28
CA ALA A 171 -35.22 22.94 35.34
C ALA A 171 -35.56 23.83 36.55
#